data_AF-A0A3N5Q6X5-F1
#
_entry.id   AF-A0A3N5Q6X5-F1
#
_cell.length_a   1.000
_cell.length_b   1.000
_cell.length_c   1.000
_cell.angle_alpha   90.00
_cell.angle_beta   90.00
_cell.angle_gamma   90.00
#
_symmetry.space_group_name_H-M   'P 1'
#
loop_
_entity.id
_entity.type
_entity.pdbx_description
1 polymer ?
#
loop_
_entity_poly.entity_id
_entity_poly.type
_entity_poly.pdbx_seq_one_letter_code
_entity_poly.pdbx_strand_id
1 'polypeptide(L)'
;MSAEPQKFFIGVVDFFAILMPGALVTYVLLGIPDIADHLGTMPVRFTTEWWVVVAFCSYLIGHLLYQIGAWVVDAMDKWLRGRERGLLISEKYRRGLLAIRALQETSMKESSHRDVVNAYQWCRDRITLEHPEAMALVRQYEADSKFFRSLFVGLIGIFVLGVFQGWMTVDLIILAVGAVFAFVRYVNQRSKSMIQAFSLILTARSMNAQDR
;
A
#
# COMPACT_ATOMS: atom_id res chain seq x y z
N MET A 1 24.52 -20.02 -0.45
CA MET A 1 23.36 -19.14 -0.69
C MET A 1 23.81 -17.71 -0.43
N SER A 2 24.07 -16.92 -1.48
CA SER A 2 24.38 -15.50 -1.33
C SER A 2 23.08 -14.76 -1.03
N ALA A 3 22.95 -14.23 0.19
CA ALA A 3 21.83 -13.35 0.52
C ALA A 3 21.92 -12.10 -0.35
N GLU A 4 20.99 -11.91 -1.29
CA GLU A 4 20.89 -10.69 -2.08
C GLU A 4 20.32 -9.57 -1.18
N PRO A 5 21.08 -8.52 -0.83
CA PRO A 5 20.66 -7.51 0.14
C PRO A 5 19.35 -6.81 -0.23
N GLN A 6 19.07 -6.70 -1.54
CA GLN A 6 17.87 -6.08 -2.08
C GLN A 6 16.59 -6.84 -1.70
N LYS A 7 16.63 -8.18 -1.73
CA LYS A 7 15.46 -9.02 -1.36
C LYS A 7 15.15 -8.91 0.12
N PHE A 8 16.18 -8.87 0.96
CA PHE A 8 16.04 -8.67 2.40
C PHE A 8 15.44 -7.29 2.72
N PHE A 9 15.96 -6.21 2.10
CA PHE A 9 15.45 -4.86 2.31
C PHE A 9 13.96 -4.73 1.98
N ILE A 10 13.52 -5.29 0.84
CA ILE A 10 12.10 -5.26 0.46
C ILE A 10 11.24 -5.98 1.49
N GLY A 11 11.66 -7.15 1.97
CA GLY A 11 10.94 -7.89 3.01
C GLY A 11 10.81 -7.12 4.32
N VAL A 12 11.85 -6.37 4.71
CA VAL A 12 11.82 -5.50 5.89
C VAL A 12 10.84 -4.34 5.70
N VAL A 13 10.84 -3.68 4.53
CA VAL A 13 9.89 -2.58 4.25
C VAL A 13 8.45 -3.08 4.25
N ASP A 14 8.16 -4.23 3.63
CA ASP A 14 6.83 -4.83 3.63
C ASP A 14 6.38 -5.21 5.05
N PHE A 15 7.30 -5.71 5.89
CA PHE A 15 7.02 -6.00 7.30
C PHE A 15 6.63 -4.72 8.06
N PHE A 16 7.40 -3.63 7.92
CA PHE A 16 7.08 -2.36 8.58
C PHE A 16 5.82 -1.70 8.02
N ALA A 17 5.50 -1.91 6.75
CA ALA A 17 4.26 -1.42 6.14
C ALA A 17 3.00 -1.98 6.82
N ILE A 18 3.12 -3.17 7.43
CA ILE A 18 2.07 -3.84 8.21
C ILE A 18 2.21 -3.48 9.70
N LEU A 19 3.41 -3.59 10.26
CA LEU A 19 3.64 -3.44 11.70
C LEU A 19 3.35 -2.01 12.19
N MET A 20 3.79 -0.98 11.46
CA MET A 20 3.71 0.41 11.95
C MET A 20 2.27 0.93 12.11
N PRO A 21 1.36 0.78 11.12
CA PRO A 21 -0.04 1.15 11.30
C PRO A 21 -0.71 0.36 12.42
N GLY A 22 -0.38 -0.93 12.55
CA GLY A 22 -0.91 -1.78 13.61
C GLY A 22 -0.41 -1.38 14.99
N ALA A 23 0.86 -0.99 15.13
CA ALA A 23 1.43 -0.49 16.37
C ALA A 23 0.78 0.83 16.81
N LEU A 24 0.50 1.73 15.86
CA LEU A 24 -0.22 2.97 16.13
C LEU A 24 -1.62 2.70 16.71
N VAL A 25 -2.40 1.83 16.07
CA VAL A 25 -3.74 1.47 16.55
C VAL A 25 -3.67 0.73 17.88
N THR A 26 -2.72 -0.20 18.04
CA THR A 26 -2.51 -0.92 19.30
C THR A 26 -2.21 0.04 20.44
N TYR A 27 -1.30 0.99 20.22
CA TYR A 27 -0.95 2.01 21.21
C TYR A 27 -2.18 2.82 21.67
N VAL A 28 -3.01 3.25 20.72
CA VAL A 28 -4.26 3.95 21.02
C VAL A 28 -5.22 3.08 21.83
N LEU A 29 -5.43 1.82 21.44
CA LEU A 29 -6.34 0.90 22.13
C LEU A 29 -5.89 0.65 23.57
N LEU A 30 -4.59 0.58 23.83
CA LEU A 30 -4.05 0.42 25.18
C LEU A 30 -4.24 1.67 26.05
N GLY A 31 -4.47 2.83 25.45
CA GLY A 31 -4.82 4.06 26.17
C GLY A 31 -6.28 4.15 26.59
N ILE A 32 -7.13 3.20 26.18
CA ILE A 32 -8.57 3.20 26.50
C ILE A 32 -8.77 2.51 27.86
N PRO A 33 -9.36 3.20 28.87
CA PRO A 33 -9.50 2.66 30.22
C PRO A 33 -10.15 1.27 30.27
N ASP A 34 -11.28 1.10 29.56
CA ASP A 34 -11.99 -0.19 29.55
C ASP A 34 -11.13 -1.34 29.01
N ILE A 35 -10.33 -1.09 27.97
CA ILE A 35 -9.46 -2.11 27.37
C ILE A 35 -8.27 -2.40 28.28
N ALA A 36 -7.68 -1.35 28.85
CA ALA A 36 -6.59 -1.48 29.81
C ALA A 36 -7.03 -2.28 31.05
N ASP A 37 -8.24 -2.05 31.54
CA ASP A 37 -8.80 -2.74 32.71
C ASP A 37 -9.13 -4.22 32.40
N HIS A 38 -9.64 -4.53 31.19
CA HIS A 38 -9.93 -5.90 30.77
C HIS A 38 -8.69 -6.74 30.45
N LEU A 39 -7.59 -6.09 30.04
CA LEU A 39 -6.27 -6.74 29.93
C LEU A 39 -5.65 -7.02 31.32
N GLY A 40 -6.40 -6.70 32.38
CA GLY A 40 -6.02 -6.78 33.77
C GLY A 40 -5.24 -5.54 34.18
N THR A 41 -5.24 -5.25 35.47
CA THR A 41 -4.25 -4.35 36.11
C THR A 41 -2.85 -4.98 36.05
N MET A 42 -2.43 -5.51 34.90
CA MET A 42 -1.03 -5.74 34.63
C MET A 42 -0.41 -4.36 34.80
N PRO A 43 0.38 -4.14 35.86
CA PRO A 43 1.05 -2.87 35.97
C PRO A 43 1.79 -2.69 34.66
N VAL A 44 1.76 -1.49 34.08
CA VAL A 44 2.60 -1.10 32.94
C VAL A 44 4.06 -1.14 33.41
N ARG A 45 4.53 -2.33 33.76
CA ARG A 45 5.90 -2.69 33.98
C ARG A 45 6.35 -3.08 32.60
N PHE A 46 7.44 -2.47 32.19
CA PHE A 46 8.19 -2.78 30.99
C PHE A 46 8.80 -4.18 31.09
N THR A 47 7.98 -5.21 31.27
CA THR A 47 8.41 -6.60 31.28
C THR A 47 8.53 -7.07 29.84
N THR A 48 9.39 -8.07 29.63
CA THR A 48 9.64 -8.63 28.30
C THR A 48 8.37 -9.23 27.71
N GLU A 49 7.56 -9.90 28.54
CA GLU A 49 6.28 -10.49 28.13
C GLU A 49 5.34 -9.43 27.57
N TRP A 50 5.35 -8.22 28.15
CA TRP A 50 4.43 -7.17 27.70
C TRP A 50 4.82 -6.67 26.30
N TRP A 51 6.10 -6.43 26.06
CA TRP A 51 6.58 -6.05 24.73
C TRP A 51 6.27 -7.11 23.67
N VAL A 52 6.31 -8.40 24.03
CA VAL A 52 5.93 -9.49 23.12
C VAL A 52 4.46 -9.42 22.73
N VAL A 53 3.55 -9.21 23.68
CA VAL A 53 2.11 -9.11 23.37
C VAL A 53 1.82 -7.82 22.58
N VAL A 54 2.42 -6.68 22.93
CA VAL A 54 2.26 -5.44 22.15
C VAL A 54 2.74 -5.65 20.71
N ALA A 55 3.91 -6.26 20.51
CA ALA A 55 4.44 -6.54 19.18
C ALA A 55 3.52 -7.50 18.39
N PHE A 56 2.99 -8.53 19.05
CA PHE A 56 2.06 -9.48 18.46
C PHE A 56 0.73 -8.82 18.06
N CYS A 57 0.11 -8.05 18.96
CA CYS A 57 -1.11 -7.30 18.69
C CYS A 57 -0.91 -6.29 17.56
N SER A 58 0.23 -5.58 17.55
CA SER A 58 0.60 -4.65 16.50
C SER A 58 0.67 -5.34 15.13
N TYR A 59 1.29 -6.51 15.06
CA TYR A 59 1.37 -7.30 13.84
C TYR A 59 -0.01 -7.80 13.38
N LEU A 60 -0.80 -8.34 14.31
CA LEU A 60 -2.14 -8.88 14.04
C LEU A 60 -3.10 -7.78 13.54
N ILE A 61 -3.19 -6.66 14.26
CA ILE A 61 -4.00 -5.50 13.88
C ILE A 61 -3.51 -4.93 12.56
N GLY A 62 -2.19 -4.84 12.36
CA GLY A 62 -1.59 -4.39 11.10
C GLY A 62 -2.09 -5.19 9.89
N HIS A 63 -2.16 -6.52 10.01
CA HIS A 63 -2.71 -7.39 8.96
C HIS A 63 -4.20 -7.16 8.71
N LEU A 64 -4.98 -6.98 9.76
CA LEU A 64 -6.41 -6.65 9.63
C LEU A 64 -6.59 -5.32 8.89
N LEU A 65 -5.82 -4.28 9.27
CA LEU A 65 -5.83 -2.99 8.59
C LEU A 65 -5.42 -3.11 7.13
N TYR A 66 -4.42 -3.93 6.82
CA TYR A 66 -3.98 -4.19 5.45
C TYR A 66 -5.11 -4.76 4.58
N GLN A 67 -5.85 -5.74 5.12
CA GLN A 67 -6.95 -6.38 4.43
C GLN A 67 -8.16 -5.44 4.25
N ILE A 68 -8.56 -4.74 5.32
CA ILE A 68 -9.63 -3.74 5.27
C ILE A 68 -9.27 -2.62 4.30
N GLY A 69 -8.02 -2.16 4.33
CA GLY A 69 -7.51 -1.13 3.43
C GLY A 69 -7.63 -1.51 1.95
N ALA A 70 -7.40 -2.77 1.60
CA ALA A 70 -7.64 -3.24 0.23
C ALA A 70 -9.11 -3.08 -0.16
N TRP A 71 -10.03 -3.52 0.70
CA TRP A 71 -11.47 -3.43 0.44
C TRP A 71 -11.98 -1.99 0.36
N VAL A 72 -11.61 -1.15 1.34
CA VAL A 72 -12.02 0.26 1.42
C VAL A 72 -11.56 1.00 0.16
N VAL A 73 -10.29 0.83 -0.22
CA VAL A 73 -9.78 1.52 -1.40
C VAL A 73 -10.40 1.00 -2.68
N ASP A 74 -10.62 -0.30 -2.83
CA ASP A 74 -11.30 -0.83 -4.02
C ASP A 74 -12.74 -0.30 -4.13
N ALA A 75 -13.44 -0.15 -3.00
CA ALA A 75 -14.76 0.48 -2.96
C ALA A 75 -14.69 1.96 -3.34
N MET A 76 -13.71 2.71 -2.81
CA MET A 76 -13.48 4.10 -3.16
C MET A 76 -13.14 4.27 -4.64
N ASP A 77 -12.26 3.43 -5.20
CA ASP A 77 -11.88 3.44 -6.62
C ASP A 77 -13.11 3.20 -7.51
N LYS A 78 -13.97 2.23 -7.16
CA LYS A 78 -15.22 1.97 -7.88
C LYS A 78 -16.18 3.17 -7.80
N TRP A 79 -16.33 3.75 -6.62
CA TRP A 79 -17.19 4.92 -6.39
C TRP A 79 -16.70 6.15 -7.16
N LEU A 80 -15.40 6.44 -7.12
CA LEU A 80 -14.77 7.55 -7.84
C LEU A 80 -14.87 7.37 -9.36
N ARG A 81 -14.64 6.15 -9.88
CA ARG A 81 -14.78 5.83 -11.32
C ARG A 81 -16.22 5.95 -11.81
N GLY A 82 -17.20 5.68 -10.95
CA GLY A 82 -18.62 5.87 -11.26
C GLY A 82 -19.02 7.35 -11.30
N ARG A 83 -18.28 8.23 -10.61
CA ARG A 83 -18.60 9.65 -10.48
C ARG A 83 -17.90 10.52 -11.53
N GLU A 84 -16.65 10.23 -11.91
CA GLU A 84 -15.91 11.03 -12.89
C GLU A 84 -14.90 10.21 -13.73
N ARG A 85 -15.01 10.31 -15.06
CA ARG A 85 -13.95 9.90 -16.00
C ARG A 85 -12.82 10.94 -15.97
N GLY A 86 -11.81 10.77 -15.12
CA GLY A 86 -10.45 11.26 -15.43
C GLY A 86 -9.83 12.37 -14.58
N LEU A 87 -10.37 12.76 -13.43
CA LEU A 87 -9.85 13.93 -12.71
C LEU A 87 -8.59 13.71 -11.84
N LEU A 88 -8.20 12.46 -11.55
CA LEU A 88 -7.02 12.16 -10.71
C LEU A 88 -5.92 11.39 -11.43
N ILE A 89 -6.10 11.12 -12.72
CA ILE A 89 -5.14 10.33 -13.50
C ILE A 89 -4.20 11.29 -14.23
N SER A 90 -2.93 11.29 -13.84
CA SER A 90 -1.87 12.00 -14.58
C SER A 90 -1.93 11.67 -16.08
N GLU A 91 -1.86 12.69 -16.94
CA GLU A 91 -1.80 12.49 -18.39
C GLU A 91 -0.66 11.54 -18.81
N LYS A 92 0.46 11.58 -18.07
CA LYS A 92 1.59 10.66 -18.25
C LYS A 92 1.17 9.20 -18.02
N TYR A 93 0.39 8.94 -16.97
CA TYR A 93 -0.14 7.60 -16.71
C TYR A 93 -1.07 7.16 -17.83
N ARG A 94 -1.98 8.03 -18.29
CA ARG A 94 -2.94 7.70 -19.36
C ARG A 94 -2.23 7.28 -20.64
N ARG A 95 -1.24 8.06 -21.07
CA ARG A 95 -0.42 7.75 -22.26
C ARG A 95 0.37 6.45 -22.10
N GLY A 96 1.01 6.27 -20.93
CA GLY A 96 1.75 5.04 -20.63
C GLY A 96 0.85 3.80 -20.67
N LEU A 97 -0.34 3.88 -20.06
CA LEU A 97 -1.31 2.80 -20.05
C LEU A 97 -1.78 2.43 -21.47
N LEU A 98 -2.08 3.41 -22.32
CA LEU A 98 -2.50 3.18 -23.70
C LEU A 98 -1.40 2.52 -24.52
N ALA A 99 -0.15 3.00 -24.40
CA ALA A 99 0.99 2.41 -25.09
C ALA A 99 1.25 0.96 -24.65
N ILE A 100 1.19 0.70 -23.34
CA ILE A 100 1.33 -0.66 -22.79
C ILE A 100 0.20 -1.56 -23.25
N ARG A 101 -1.06 -1.09 -23.30
CA ARG A 101 -2.17 -1.91 -23.81
C ARG A 101 -1.97 -2.29 -25.27
N ALA A 102 -1.53 -1.37 -26.13
CA ALA A 102 -1.20 -1.69 -27.52
C ALA A 102 -0.06 -2.73 -27.65
N LEU A 103 0.96 -2.64 -26.78
CA LEU A 103 2.03 -3.62 -26.70
C LEU A 103 1.57 -4.98 -26.16
N GLN A 104 0.67 -4.96 -25.18
CA GLN A 104 0.07 -6.15 -24.60
C GLN A 104 -0.79 -6.86 -25.64
N GLU A 105 -1.60 -6.12 -26.40
CA GLU A 105 -2.44 -6.64 -27.48
C GLU A 105 -1.64 -7.27 -28.62
N THR A 106 -0.50 -6.68 -29.00
CA THR A 106 0.40 -7.23 -30.02
C THR A 106 1.15 -8.46 -29.51
N SER A 107 1.56 -8.47 -28.23
CA SER A 107 2.31 -9.59 -27.64
C SER A 107 1.43 -10.79 -27.26
N MET A 108 0.13 -10.59 -27.04
CA MET A 108 -0.83 -11.62 -26.61
C MET A 108 -1.89 -11.91 -27.69
N LYS A 109 -1.53 -11.88 -28.98
CA LYS A 109 -2.43 -12.27 -30.08
C LYS A 109 -2.80 -13.76 -30.07
N GLU A 110 -2.04 -14.62 -29.39
CA GLU A 110 -2.23 -16.08 -29.39
C GLU A 110 -2.73 -16.68 -28.06
N SER A 111 -2.75 -15.92 -26.96
CA SER A 111 -3.09 -16.46 -25.63
C SER A 111 -4.51 -16.09 -25.18
N SER A 112 -5.34 -17.10 -24.91
CA SER A 112 -6.73 -17.04 -24.43
C SER A 112 -6.96 -16.32 -23.08
N HIS A 113 -5.91 -15.78 -22.43
CA HIS A 113 -5.97 -15.17 -21.09
C HIS A 113 -5.97 -13.62 -21.10
N ARG A 114 -6.32 -13.03 -22.24
CA ARG A 114 -6.24 -11.57 -22.50
C ARG A 114 -7.02 -10.72 -21.50
N ASP A 115 -8.19 -11.19 -21.05
CA ASP A 115 -9.06 -10.42 -20.15
C ASP A 115 -8.74 -10.61 -18.66
N VAL A 116 -7.83 -11.54 -18.33
CA VAL A 116 -7.53 -11.88 -16.93
C VAL A 116 -6.40 -11.01 -16.37
N VAL A 117 -5.46 -10.56 -17.21
CA VAL A 117 -4.23 -9.89 -16.75
C VAL A 117 -4.30 -8.38 -16.97
N ASN A 118 -4.43 -7.63 -15.87
CA ASN A 118 -4.31 -6.18 -15.87
C ASN A 118 -2.94 -5.74 -16.46
N ALA A 119 -2.91 -4.69 -17.28
CA ALA A 119 -1.70 -4.11 -17.87
C ALA A 119 -0.55 -3.89 -16.86
N TYR A 120 -0.86 -3.43 -15.62
CA TYR A 120 0.17 -3.31 -14.57
C TYR A 120 0.74 -4.66 -14.15
N GLN A 121 -0.12 -5.68 -14.00
CA GLN A 121 0.30 -7.04 -13.65
C GLN A 121 1.19 -7.63 -14.74
N TRP A 122 0.79 -7.46 -16.01
CA TRP A 122 1.58 -7.89 -17.15
C TRP A 122 2.97 -7.24 -17.19
N CYS A 123 3.05 -5.92 -16.98
CA CYS A 123 4.34 -5.24 -16.88
C CYS A 123 5.18 -5.77 -15.72
N ARG A 124 4.57 -5.92 -14.54
CA ARG A 124 5.26 -6.42 -13.34
C ARG A 124 5.89 -7.78 -13.56
N ASP A 125 5.14 -8.69 -14.17
CA ASP A 125 5.58 -10.07 -14.41
C ASP A 125 6.69 -10.08 -15.48
N ARG A 126 6.55 -9.29 -16.54
CA ARG A 126 7.59 -9.08 -17.57
C ARG A 126 8.89 -8.55 -16.99
N ILE A 127 8.87 -7.45 -16.22
CA ILE A 127 10.08 -6.86 -15.64
C ILE A 127 10.72 -7.84 -14.65
N THR A 128 9.91 -8.61 -13.90
CA THR A 128 10.45 -9.62 -12.97
C THR A 128 11.23 -10.72 -13.71
N LEU A 129 10.80 -11.09 -14.91
CA LEU A 129 11.47 -12.11 -15.74
C LEU A 129 12.68 -11.54 -16.49
N GLU A 130 12.56 -10.34 -17.06
CA GLU A 130 13.58 -9.77 -17.97
C GLU A 130 14.63 -8.93 -17.22
N HIS A 131 14.22 -8.17 -16.21
CA HIS A 131 15.06 -7.17 -15.52
C HIS A 131 14.76 -7.09 -14.01
N PRO A 132 15.12 -8.13 -13.21
CA PRO A 132 14.78 -8.19 -11.79
C PRO A 132 15.38 -7.05 -10.96
N GLU A 133 16.51 -6.47 -11.39
CA GLU A 133 17.13 -5.32 -10.72
C GLU A 133 16.27 -4.06 -10.84
N ALA A 134 15.63 -3.84 -12.00
CA ALA A 134 14.75 -2.70 -12.23
C ALA A 134 13.44 -2.78 -11.42
N MET A 135 13.06 -3.97 -10.96
CA MET A 135 11.89 -4.17 -10.10
C MET A 135 12.04 -3.58 -8.70
N ALA A 136 13.27 -3.33 -8.22
CA ALA A 136 13.49 -2.82 -6.87
C ALA A 136 12.76 -1.48 -6.65
N LEU A 137 12.84 -0.56 -7.61
CA LEU A 137 12.19 0.76 -7.54
C LEU A 137 10.66 0.64 -7.56
N VAL A 138 10.12 -0.24 -8.40
CA VAL A 138 8.66 -0.48 -8.49
C VAL A 138 8.15 -1.04 -7.16
N ARG A 139 8.87 -2.03 -6.60
CA ARG A 139 8.53 -2.64 -5.32
C ARG A 139 8.60 -1.66 -4.15
N GLN A 140 9.55 -0.73 -4.15
CA GLN A 140 9.63 0.31 -3.13
C GLN A 140 8.38 1.21 -3.15
N TYR A 141 7.97 1.71 -4.32
CA TYR A 141 6.73 2.49 -4.42
C TYR A 141 5.48 1.67 -4.06
N GLU A 142 5.47 0.39 -4.39
CA GLU A 142 4.38 -0.52 -4.03
C GLU A 142 4.28 -0.69 -2.50
N ALA A 143 5.40 -0.95 -1.82
CA ALA A 143 5.47 -1.11 -0.38
C ALA A 143 5.03 0.18 0.35
N ASP A 144 5.53 1.34 -0.10
CA ASP A 144 5.08 2.64 0.41
C ASP A 144 3.57 2.82 0.25
N SER A 145 3.00 2.46 -0.90
CA SER A 145 1.56 2.57 -1.13
C SER A 145 0.76 1.67 -0.17
N LYS A 146 1.24 0.45 0.10
CA LYS A 146 0.63 -0.48 1.07
C LYS A 146 0.65 0.08 2.49
N PHE A 147 1.77 0.69 2.89
CA PHE A 147 1.89 1.36 4.18
C PHE A 147 0.87 2.48 4.33
N PHE A 148 0.83 3.44 3.38
CA PHE A 148 -0.08 4.58 3.47
C PHE A 148 -1.55 4.19 3.40
N ARG A 149 -1.89 3.13 2.66
CA ARG A 149 -3.24 2.57 2.63
C ARG A 149 -3.68 2.04 3.99
N SER A 150 -2.83 1.26 4.64
CA SER A 150 -3.12 0.66 5.94
C SER A 150 -3.13 1.73 7.04
N LEU A 151 -2.25 2.72 6.96
CA LEU A 151 -2.24 3.89 7.83
C LEU A 151 -3.51 4.72 7.69
N PHE A 152 -3.99 4.97 6.48
CA PHE A 152 -5.25 5.69 6.23
C PHE A 152 -6.41 5.02 6.96
N VAL A 153 -6.58 3.70 6.80
CA VAL A 153 -7.64 2.96 7.49
C VAL A 153 -7.46 2.96 9.00
N GLY A 154 -6.22 2.80 9.49
CA GLY A 154 -5.92 2.88 10.92
C GLY A 154 -6.32 4.24 11.51
N LEU A 155 -5.98 5.34 10.84
CA LEU A 155 -6.34 6.70 11.27
C LEU A 155 -7.85 6.95 11.24
N ILE A 156 -8.57 6.44 10.22
CA ILE A 156 -10.04 6.52 10.19
C ILE A 156 -10.65 5.70 11.34
N GLY A 157 -10.14 4.52 11.63
CA GLY A 157 -10.59 3.71 12.77
C GLY A 157 -10.37 4.43 14.10
N ILE A 158 -9.18 4.99 14.32
CA ILE A 158 -8.85 5.80 15.50
C ILE A 158 -9.75 7.04 15.59
N PHE A 159 -10.00 7.72 14.47
CA PHE A 159 -10.90 8.88 14.43
C PHE A 159 -12.32 8.52 14.89
N VAL A 160 -12.89 7.45 14.34
CA VAL A 160 -14.23 6.98 14.72
C VAL A 160 -14.28 6.60 16.20
N LEU A 161 -13.25 5.90 16.68
CA LEU A 161 -13.13 5.54 18.09
C LEU A 161 -13.05 6.77 19.00
N GLY A 162 -12.24 7.77 18.63
CA GLY A 162 -12.10 9.03 19.36
C GLY A 162 -13.39 9.84 19.44
N VAL A 163 -14.21 9.82 18.38
CA VAL A 163 -15.55 10.42 18.39
C VAL A 163 -16.44 9.76 19.44
N PHE A 164 -16.45 8.42 19.53
CA PHE A 164 -17.23 7.70 20.52
C PHE A 164 -16.71 7.87 21.96
N GLN A 165 -15.41 8.05 22.13
CA GLN A 165 -14.76 8.28 23.42
C GLN A 165 -14.79 9.75 23.86
N GLY A 166 -15.36 10.65 23.05
CA GLY A 166 -15.46 12.08 23.39
C GLY A 166 -14.11 12.80 23.42
N TRP A 167 -13.16 12.40 22.57
CA TRP A 167 -11.86 13.06 22.47
C TRP A 167 -11.98 14.53 22.05
N MET A 168 -10.95 15.33 22.32
CA MET A 168 -10.97 16.75 22.01
C MET A 168 -11.07 16.97 20.50
N THR A 169 -11.79 18.02 20.09
CA THR A 169 -11.95 18.40 18.68
C THR A 169 -10.62 18.56 17.95
N VAL A 170 -9.58 19.02 18.65
CA VAL A 170 -8.22 19.20 18.09
C VAL A 170 -7.62 17.85 17.67
N ASP A 171 -7.73 16.81 18.50
CA ASP A 171 -7.22 15.47 18.20
C ASP A 171 -7.91 14.88 16.97
N LEU A 172 -9.24 15.05 16.90
CA LEU A 172 -10.04 14.62 15.76
C LEU A 172 -9.65 15.34 14.46
N ILE A 173 -9.37 16.65 14.51
CA ILE A 173 -8.88 17.40 13.36
C ILE A 173 -7.51 16.87 12.91
N ILE A 174 -6.59 16.62 13.84
CA ILE A 174 -5.25 16.08 13.53
C ILE A 174 -5.38 14.72 12.84
N LEU A 175 -6.23 13.83 13.36
CA LEU A 175 -6.48 12.51 12.78
C LEU A 175 -7.11 12.62 11.38
N ALA A 176 -8.07 13.51 11.18
CA ALA A 176 -8.71 13.74 9.89
C ALA A 176 -7.70 14.27 8.85
N VAL A 177 -6.88 15.25 9.21
CA VAL A 177 -5.81 15.79 8.35
C VAL A 177 -4.78 14.72 8.04
N GLY A 178 -4.36 13.94 9.04
CA GLY A 178 -3.45 12.80 8.86
C GLY A 178 -4.00 11.75 7.91
N ALA A 179 -5.28 11.41 8.03
CA ALA A 179 -5.97 10.46 7.14
C ALA A 179 -6.00 10.99 5.69
N VAL A 180 -6.37 12.25 5.49
CA VAL A 180 -6.35 12.88 4.14
C VAL A 180 -4.94 12.85 3.55
N PHE A 181 -3.92 13.20 4.34
CA PHE A 181 -2.53 13.15 3.91
C PHE A 181 -2.08 11.73 3.54
N ALA A 182 -2.41 10.73 4.37
CA ALA A 182 -2.12 9.33 4.10
C ALA A 182 -2.78 8.86 2.79
N PHE A 183 -4.03 9.24 2.55
CA PHE A 183 -4.74 8.91 1.32
C PHE A 183 -4.10 9.55 0.07
N VAL A 184 -3.78 10.84 0.13
CA VAL A 184 -3.09 11.54 -0.98
C VAL A 184 -1.73 10.90 -1.26
N ARG A 185 -0.96 10.58 -0.23
CA ARG A 185 0.33 9.88 -0.37
C ARG A 185 0.15 8.49 -0.97
N TYR A 186 -0.86 7.73 -0.54
CA TYR A 186 -1.20 6.44 -1.12
C TYR A 186 -1.43 6.53 -2.65
N VAL A 187 -2.32 7.43 -3.09
CA VAL A 187 -2.64 7.61 -4.52
C VAL A 187 -1.41 8.00 -5.33
N ASN A 188 -0.58 8.90 -4.78
CA ASN A 188 0.65 9.34 -5.42
C ASN A 188 1.67 8.20 -5.58
N GLN A 189 1.94 7.44 -4.51
CA GLN A 189 2.89 6.31 -4.57
C GLN A 189 2.39 5.20 -5.49
N ARG A 190 1.09 4.90 -5.48
CA ARG A 190 0.49 3.95 -6.42
C ARG A 190 0.66 4.39 -7.87
N SER A 191 0.41 5.68 -8.16
CA SER A 191 0.59 6.24 -9.50
C SER A 191 2.04 6.18 -9.96
N LYS A 192 2.99 6.52 -9.08
CA LYS A 192 4.43 6.43 -9.36
C LYS A 192 4.87 4.99 -9.66
N SER A 193 4.40 4.01 -8.88
CA SER A 193 4.70 2.60 -9.13
C SER A 193 4.27 2.17 -10.54
N MET A 194 3.04 2.52 -10.93
CA MET A 194 2.51 2.16 -12.25
C MET A 194 3.26 2.88 -13.39
N ILE A 195 3.50 4.19 -13.26
CA ILE A 195 4.25 4.96 -14.25
C ILE A 195 5.66 4.39 -14.43
N GLN A 196 6.32 4.03 -13.33
CA GLN A 196 7.67 3.46 -13.38
C GLN A 196 7.66 2.10 -14.09
N ALA A 197 6.73 1.22 -13.76
CA ALA A 197 6.59 -0.08 -14.41
C ALA A 197 6.34 0.08 -15.93
N PHE A 198 5.48 1.01 -16.33
CA PHE A 198 5.23 1.28 -17.75
C PHE A 198 6.46 1.85 -18.45
N SER A 199 7.14 2.80 -17.82
CA SER A 199 8.35 3.41 -18.38
C SER A 199 9.45 2.37 -18.61
N LEU A 200 9.67 1.46 -17.67
CA LEU A 200 10.70 0.43 -17.79
C LEU A 200 10.48 -0.48 -19.00
N ILE A 201 9.25 -0.96 -19.20
CA ILE A 201 8.91 -1.79 -20.37
C ILE A 201 9.06 -1.02 -21.68
N LEU A 202 8.60 0.24 -21.72
CA LEU A 202 8.71 1.07 -22.93
C LEU A 202 10.18 1.34 -23.28
N THR A 203 11.02 1.64 -22.29
CA THR A 203 12.45 1.87 -22.49
C THR A 203 13.18 0.60 -22.92
N ALA A 204 12.91 -0.55 -22.29
CA ALA A 204 13.51 -1.83 -22.69
C ALA A 204 13.17 -2.18 -24.15
N ARG A 205 11.94 -1.89 -24.58
CA ARG A 205 11.52 -2.09 -25.99
C ARG A 205 12.18 -1.12 -26.95
N SER A 206 12.33 0.16 -26.58
CA SER A 206 12.98 1.13 -27.46
C SER A 206 14.45 0.80 -27.69
N MET A 207 15.16 0.30 -26.67
CA MET A 207 16.55 -0.13 -26.80
C MET A 207 16.68 -1.33 -27.75
N ASN A 208 15.85 -2.37 -27.55
CA ASN A 208 15.83 -3.55 -28.42
C ASN A 208 15.46 -3.27 -29.89
N ALA A 209 14.79 -2.13 -30.16
CA ALA A 209 14.44 -1.71 -31.52
C ALA A 209 15.55 -0.93 -32.22
N GLN A 210 16.50 -0.36 -31.47
CA GLN A 210 17.67 0.34 -32.02
C GLN A 210 18.83 -0.61 -32.36
N ASP A 211 18.88 -1.77 -31.70
CA ASP A 211 19.90 -2.82 -31.94
C ASP A 211 19.57 -3.75 -33.13
N ARG A 212 18.49 -3.48 -33.88
CA ARG A 212 18.05 -4.23 -35.07
C ARG A 212 18.10 -3.37 -36.32
#